data_AF-A0A3C0CSV2-F1
#
_entry.id   AF-A0A3C0CSV2-F1
#
_cell.length_a   1.000
_cell.length_b   1.000
_cell.length_c   1.000
_cell.angle_alpha   90.00
_cell.angle_beta   90.00
_cell.angle_gamma   90.00
#
_symmetry.space_group_name_H-M   'P 1'
#
loop_
_entity.id
_entity.type
_entity.pdbx_description
1 polymer ?
#
loop_
_entity_poly.entity_id
_entity_poly.type
_entity_poly.pdbx_seq_one_letter_code
_entity_poly.pdbx_strand_id
1 'polypeptide(L)'
;YVSGMPISGLAEAGTMEDVIIFHAGTKYAGGAVVTSGGRVLGVTALGDNFRSAIDRAYRAVGKINFKGMQYRKDIGQRALE
;
A
#
# COMPACT_ATOMS: atom_id res chain seq x y z
N TYR A 1 17.30 0.97 -0.94
CA TYR A 1 16.10 0.31 -1.46
C TYR A 1 16.51 -0.54 -2.66
N VAL A 2 15.80 -1.64 -2.93
CA VAL A 2 16.07 -2.47 -4.12
C VAL A 2 15.05 -2.10 -5.20
N SER A 3 15.53 -1.70 -6.37
CA SER A 3 14.71 -1.38 -7.54
C SER A 3 14.47 -2.62 -8.42
N GLY A 4 13.46 -2.55 -9.28
CA GLY A 4 13.12 -3.61 -10.22
C GLY A 4 12.41 -4.81 -9.61
N MET A 5 11.96 -4.73 -8.35
CA MET A 5 11.21 -5.82 -7.72
C MET A 5 9.76 -5.77 -8.18
N PRO A 6 9.19 -6.87 -8.72
CA PRO A 6 7.78 -6.94 -9.08
C PRO A 6 6.88 -6.69 -7.87
N ILE A 7 5.82 -5.91 -8.09
CA ILE A 7 4.79 -5.61 -7.11
C ILE A 7 3.55 -6.45 -7.43
N SER A 8 3.17 -7.34 -6.52
CA SER A 8 1.96 -8.16 -6.62
C SER A 8 0.83 -7.62 -5.75
N GLY A 9 -0.41 -8.01 -6.05
CA GLY A 9 -1.58 -7.68 -5.23
C GLY A 9 -2.19 -6.30 -5.45
N LEU A 10 -1.63 -5.49 -6.36
CA LEU A 10 -2.18 -4.16 -6.70
C LEU A 10 -3.61 -4.22 -7.21
N ALA A 11 -3.95 -5.22 -8.04
CA ALA A 11 -5.30 -5.38 -8.57
C ALA A 11 -6.30 -5.72 -7.45
N GLU A 12 -5.98 -6.68 -6.59
CA GLU A 12 -6.84 -7.07 -5.47
C GLU A 12 -7.04 -5.90 -4.49
N ALA A 13 -5.94 -5.25 -4.08
CA ALA A 13 -6.01 -4.10 -3.17
C ALA A 13 -6.73 -2.89 -3.79
N GLY A 14 -6.57 -2.65 -5.09
CA GLY A 14 -7.21 -1.56 -5.81
C GLY A 14 -8.71 -1.75 -6.07
N THR A 15 -9.22 -2.98 -5.93
CA THR A 15 -10.66 -3.28 -5.98
C THR A 15 -11.35 -3.19 -4.62
N MET A 16 -10.60 -2.97 -3.53
CA MET A 16 -11.19 -2.78 -2.22
C MET A 16 -11.94 -1.45 -2.15
N GLU A 17 -13.18 -1.48 -1.69
CA GLU A 17 -13.98 -0.29 -1.45
C GLU A 17 -13.26 0.67 -0.50
N ASP A 18 -13.39 1.97 -0.77
CA ASP A 18 -12.80 3.05 0.01
C ASP A 18 -11.27 2.99 0.14
N VAL A 19 -10.58 2.28 -0.76
CA VAL A 19 -9.11 2.21 -0.81
C VAL A 19 -8.59 2.90 -2.07
N ILE A 20 -7.58 3.74 -1.89
CA ILE A 20 -6.88 4.41 -2.97
C ILE A 20 -5.38 4.10 -2.85
N ILE A 21 -4.79 3.61 -3.93
CA ILE A 21 -3.36 3.31 -4.02
C ILE A 21 -2.69 4.38 -4.88
N PHE A 22 -1.84 5.18 -4.25
CA PHE A 22 -1.02 6.20 -4.91
C PHE A 22 0.34 5.61 -5.27
N HIS A 23 0.70 5.69 -6.55
CA HIS A 23 2.01 5.31 -7.04
C HIS A 23 3.04 6.41 -6.72
N ALA A 24 4.18 6.03 -6.13
CA ALA A 24 5.32 6.91 -5.93
C ALA A 24 6.52 6.37 -6.72
N GLY A 25 7.47 5.70 -6.06
CA GLY A 25 8.61 5.05 -6.70
C GLY A 25 8.25 3.75 -7.38
N THR A 26 7.41 3.79 -8.42
CA THR A 26 7.05 2.64 -9.26
C THR A 26 7.24 2.95 -10.74
N LYS A 27 7.47 1.93 -11.56
CA LYS A 27 7.41 2.03 -13.02
C LYS A 27 6.79 0.78 -13.62
N TYR A 28 6.29 0.88 -14.85
CA TYR A 28 5.88 -0.28 -15.62
C TYR A 28 7.08 -0.83 -16.41
N ALA A 29 7.39 -2.12 -16.25
CA ALA A 29 8.50 -2.78 -16.94
C ALA A 29 8.19 -4.27 -17.13
N GLY A 30 8.39 -4.78 -18.36
CA GLY A 30 8.23 -6.22 -18.63
C GLY A 30 6.83 -6.77 -18.35
N GLY A 31 5.79 -5.96 -18.54
CA GLY A 31 4.40 -6.37 -18.29
C GLY A 31 3.95 -6.30 -16.83
N ALA A 32 4.79 -5.78 -15.93
CA ALA A 32 4.47 -5.66 -14.51
C ALA A 32 4.82 -4.28 -13.96
N VAL A 33 4.18 -3.90 -12.85
CA VAL A 33 4.61 -2.75 -12.04
C VAL A 33 5.77 -3.21 -11.15
N VAL A 34 6.86 -2.46 -11.15
CA VAL A 34 8.07 -2.75 -10.36
C VAL A 34 8.49 -1.56 -9.49
N THR A 35 9.24 -1.83 -8.42
CA THR A 35 9.84 -0.78 -7.57
C THR A 35 10.85 0.06 -8.35
N SER A 36 10.86 1.37 -8.10
CA SER A 36 11.75 2.33 -8.78
C SER A 36 12.16 3.51 -7.87
N GLY A 37 12.03 3.36 -6.55
CA GLY A 37 12.40 4.39 -5.58
C GLY A 37 12.34 3.90 -4.14
N GLY A 38 12.72 4.76 -3.19
CA GLY A 38 12.71 4.45 -1.75
C GLY A 38 11.30 4.29 -1.18
N ARG A 39 10.41 5.26 -1.44
CA ARG A 39 8.97 5.16 -1.13
C ARG A 39 8.25 4.66 -2.38
N VAL A 40 7.55 3.54 -2.27
CA VAL A 40 7.02 2.83 -3.44
C VAL A 40 5.55 3.16 -3.67
N LEU A 41 4.71 2.99 -2.65
CA LEU A 41 3.26 3.20 -2.70
C LEU A 41 2.79 4.01 -1.49
N GLY A 42 1.73 4.79 -1.67
CA GLY A 42 0.88 5.30 -0.59
C GLY A 42 -0.46 4.58 -0.62
N VAL A 43 -0.82 3.88 0.44
CA VAL A 43 -2.13 3.22 0.56
C VAL A 43 -2.97 4.03 1.53
N THR A 44 -4.06 4.59 1.01
CA THR A 44 -5.01 5.41 1.76
C THR A 44 -6.34 4.69 1.80
N ALA A 45 -6.99 4.69 2.95
CA ALA A 45 -8.36 4.21 3.08
C ALA A 45 -9.24 5.25 3.75
N LEU A 46 -10.49 5.33 3.32
CA LEU A 46 -11.55 6.09 3.99
C LEU A 46 -12.27 5.17 4.99
N GLY A 47 -13.10 5.74 5.85
CA GLY A 47 -13.94 5.02 6.81
C GLY A 47 -14.70 5.98 7.71
N ASP A 48 -15.81 5.53 8.28
CA ASP A 48 -16.70 6.37 9.11
C ASP A 48 -16.07 6.85 10.42
N ASN A 49 -14.98 6.21 10.82
CA ASN A 49 -14.18 6.58 11.98
C ASN A 49 -12.72 6.16 11.78
N PHE A 50 -11.82 6.69 12.63
CA PHE A 50 -10.39 6.39 12.56
C PHE A 50 -10.10 4.89 12.57
N ARG A 51 -10.78 4.11 13.42
CA ARG A 51 -10.54 2.65 13.53
C ARG A 51 -10.82 1.95 12.21
N SER A 52 -11.99 2.21 11.61
CA SER A 52 -12.37 1.61 10.33
C SER A 52 -11.42 1.97 9.19
N ALA A 53 -10.99 3.24 9.11
CA ALA A 53 -10.04 3.70 8.09
C ALA A 53 -8.66 3.06 8.26
N ILE A 54 -8.16 3.00 9.51
CA ILE A 54 -6.87 2.36 9.84
C ILE A 54 -6.89 0.87 9.50
N ASP A 55 -7.91 0.14 9.95
CA ASP A 55 -8.05 -1.30 9.72
C ASP A 55 -8.19 -1.63 8.22
N ARG A 56 -8.90 -0.77 7.46
CA ARG A 56 -9.07 -0.93 6.02
C ARG A 56 -7.76 -0.67 5.28
N ALA A 57 -7.01 0.38 5.64
CA ALA A 57 -5.69 0.66 5.07
C ALA A 57 -4.73 -0.52 5.29
N TYR A 58 -4.67 -1.08 6.50
CA TYR A 58 -3.80 -2.23 6.78
C TYR A 58 -4.25 -3.51 6.09
N ARG A 59 -5.56 -3.74 5.95
CA ARG A 59 -6.07 -4.86 5.13
C ARG A 59 -5.62 -4.73 3.68
N ALA A 60 -5.68 -3.54 3.09
CA ALA A 60 -5.22 -3.29 1.73
C ALA A 60 -3.71 -3.46 1.56
N VAL A 61 -2.91 -2.89 2.49
CA VAL A 61 -1.45 -3.08 2.49
C VAL A 61 -1.08 -4.56 2.61
N GLY A 62 -1.84 -5.35 3.39
CA GLY A 62 -1.62 -6.79 3.56
C GLY A 62 -1.84 -7.63 2.30
N LYS A 63 -2.51 -7.09 1.27
CA LYS A 63 -2.66 -7.73 -0.04
C LYS A 63 -1.49 -7.45 -0.98
N ILE A 64 -0.73 -6.38 -0.74
CA ILE A 64 0.36 -5.94 -1.60
C ILE A 64 1.67 -6.56 -1.13
N ASN A 65 2.48 -7.04 -2.07
CA ASN A 65 3.77 -7.63 -1.73
C ASN A 65 4.85 -7.32 -2.77
N PHE A 66 6.08 -7.13 -2.29
CA PHE A 66 7.30 -7.10 -3.09
C PHE A 66 8.51 -7.39 -2.18
N LYS A 67 9.60 -7.88 -2.77
CA LYS A 67 10.80 -8.24 -2.02
C LYS A 67 11.36 -7.03 -1.25
N GLY A 68 11.51 -7.18 0.07
CA GLY A 68 12.05 -6.14 0.95
C GLY A 68 11.07 -5.01 1.29
N MET A 69 9.76 -5.21 1.07
CA MET A 69 8.72 -4.28 1.50
C MET A 69 8.78 -4.02 3.01
N GLN A 70 8.66 -2.75 3.39
CA GLN A 70 8.64 -2.29 4.76
C GLN A 70 7.53 -1.25 4.90
N TYR A 71 6.74 -1.35 5.97
CA TYR A 71 5.74 -0.36 6.32
C TYR A 71 5.53 -0.37 7.85
N ARG A 72 5.16 0.80 8.37
CA ARG A 72 4.82 0.95 9.79
C ARG A 72 3.44 0.37 10.06
N LYS A 73 3.23 -0.21 11.25
CA LYS A 73 1.96 -0.80 11.69
C LYS A 73 1.22 0.05 12.74
N ASP A 74 1.75 1.22 13.05
CA ASP A 74 1.30 2.11 14.11
C ASP A 74 0.77 3.47 13.58
N ILE A 75 0.65 3.63 12.26
CA ILE A 75 0.05 4.82 11.66
C ILE A 75 -1.42 4.94 12.10
N GLY A 76 -1.76 6.09 12.68
CA GLY A 76 -3.11 6.40 13.15
C GLY A 76 -3.46 5.89 14.55
N GLN A 77 -2.62 5.06 15.19
CA GLN A 77 -2.94 4.46 16.50
C GLN A 77 -3.20 5.50 17.59
N ARG A 78 -2.47 6.63 17.59
CA ARG A 78 -2.68 7.75 18.53
C ARG A 78 -4.04 8.43 18.41
N ALA A 79 -4.77 8.22 17.32
CA ALA A 79 -6.14 8.73 17.16
C ALA A 79 -7.20 7.76 17.74
N LEU A 80 -6.77 6.60 18.24
CA LEU A 80 -7.62 5.60 18.90
C LEU A 80 -7.47 5.60 20.43
N GLU A 81 -6.54 6.40 20.95
CA GLU A 81 -6.32 6.71 22.37
C GLU A 81 -7.26 7.83 22.81
#